data_AF-A0AAP4FS03-F1
#
_entry.id   AF-A0AAP4FS03-F1
#
_cell.length_a   1.000
_cell.length_b   1.000
_cell.length_c   1.000
_cell.angle_alpha   90.00
_cell.angle_beta   90.00
_cell.angle_gamma   90.00
#
_symmetry.space_group_name_H-M   'P 1'
#
loop_
_entity.id
_entity.type
_entity.pdbx_description
1 polymer ?
#
loop_
_entity_poly.entity_id
_entity_poly.type
_entity_poly.pdbx_seq_one_letter_code
_entity_poly.pdbx_strand_id
1 'polypeptide(L)'
;MAESATSSPATLTAPASDTNFAVETHDDGANRIVFVRHGQTDYNVERRFQGMIDRPLNTRGRKQAERAGEVLAKRVLSRSAQVGVSVASQTSNKVVIVCSPLSRASETAELLAGVFRAQGGDVEGPIVDERLIERNYGLFEGLTLPEAREKYPDLVDAWRQTGESGEASIEPSDVVGARVRDATFEAARQAPSDATVIVVAHGAAILRGLITCMGLNPLEFDAMRGLDNCHWSELVRVGGGGSGASGAPSFRLAAHNIGYREDLLGA
;
A
#
# COMPACT_ATOMS: atom_id res chain seq x y z
N MET A 1 4.75 49.94 -44.91
CA MET A 1 4.38 48.55 -45.24
C MET A 1 5.25 47.65 -44.38
N ALA A 2 4.63 46.69 -43.69
CA ALA A 2 5.13 46.06 -42.48
C ALA A 2 6.28 45.05 -42.71
N GLU A 3 7.24 45.05 -41.78
CA GLU A 3 8.30 44.05 -41.65
C GLU A 3 7.75 42.74 -41.08
N SER A 4 8.14 41.63 -41.70
CA SER A 4 7.83 40.25 -41.30
C SER A 4 8.95 39.73 -40.40
N ALA A 5 8.66 39.56 -39.11
CA ALA A 5 9.49 38.80 -38.18
C ALA A 5 8.84 37.43 -37.95
N THR A 6 9.45 36.38 -38.49
CA THR A 6 9.08 34.98 -38.20
C THR A 6 9.86 34.49 -36.98
N SER A 7 9.19 34.35 -35.84
CA SER A 7 9.75 33.72 -34.64
C SER A 7 9.68 32.20 -34.76
N SER A 8 10.81 31.53 -34.48
CA SER A 8 10.88 30.07 -34.30
C SER A 8 10.11 29.63 -33.05
N PRO A 9 9.53 28.41 -33.02
CA PRO A 9 8.78 27.94 -31.86
C PRO A 9 9.76 27.54 -30.76
N ALA A 10 9.53 28.07 -29.55
CA ALA A 10 10.25 27.69 -28.36
C ALA A 10 9.98 26.21 -28.02
N THR A 11 11.05 25.42 -27.91
CA THR A 11 11.01 24.07 -27.39
C THR A 11 10.64 24.12 -25.91
N LEU A 12 9.43 23.69 -25.56
CA LEU A 12 9.04 23.46 -24.17
C LEU A 12 9.76 22.21 -23.67
N THR A 13 10.90 22.39 -23.00
CA THR A 13 11.49 21.35 -22.16
C THR A 13 10.67 21.25 -20.88
N ALA A 14 10.02 20.11 -20.66
CA ALA A 14 9.36 19.80 -19.40
C ALA A 14 10.40 19.77 -18.26
N PRO A 15 10.07 20.26 -17.05
CA PRO A 15 11.00 20.23 -15.94
C PRO A 15 11.21 18.79 -15.47
N ALA A 16 12.46 18.40 -15.29
CA ALA A 16 12.80 17.19 -14.56
C ALA A 16 12.29 17.32 -13.12
N SER A 17 11.50 16.33 -12.67
CA SER A 17 11.04 16.26 -11.30
C SER A 17 12.23 15.88 -10.41
N ASP A 18 12.79 16.86 -9.71
CA ASP A 18 13.75 16.66 -8.62
C ASP A 18 13.06 16.08 -7.37
N THR A 19 12.35 14.95 -7.51
CA THR A 19 11.86 14.19 -6.36
C THR A 19 13.05 13.41 -5.79
N ASN A 20 13.71 14.01 -4.81
CA ASN A 20 14.77 13.37 -4.05
C ASN A 20 14.19 12.14 -3.31
N PHE A 21 14.53 10.93 -3.75
CA PHE A 21 14.08 9.65 -3.16
C PHE A 21 14.86 9.24 -1.91
N ALA A 22 15.70 10.14 -1.36
CA ALA A 22 16.44 9.87 -0.14
C ALA A 22 15.47 9.70 1.04
N VAL A 23 15.37 8.48 1.55
CA VAL A 23 14.64 8.18 2.79
C VAL A 23 15.47 8.73 3.94
N GLU A 24 14.97 9.75 4.65
CA GLU A 24 15.57 10.17 5.93
C GLU A 24 15.22 9.12 7.00
N THR A 25 16.25 8.54 7.62
CA THR A 25 16.09 7.41 8.53
C THR A 25 16.60 7.79 9.91
N HIS A 26 15.69 7.84 10.89
CA HIS A 26 16.08 7.88 12.30
C HIS A 26 16.24 6.45 12.84
N ASP A 27 17.15 6.28 13.81
CA ASP A 27 17.40 5.02 14.55
C ASP A 27 16.19 4.59 15.40
N ASP A 28 15.20 5.47 15.56
CA ASP A 28 13.96 5.25 16.28
C ASP A 28 12.81 4.92 15.32
N GLY A 29 11.95 3.98 15.71
CA GLY A 29 10.73 3.62 14.98
C GLY A 29 10.60 2.13 14.67
N ALA A 30 9.40 1.71 14.25
CA ALA A 30 9.04 0.30 14.08
C ALA A 30 10.04 -0.50 13.23
N ASN A 31 10.26 -1.75 13.64
CA ASN A 31 11.13 -2.71 12.95
C ASN A 31 10.41 -3.46 11.81
N ARG A 32 9.07 -3.41 11.78
CA ARG A 32 8.23 -4.11 10.82
C ARG A 32 7.03 -3.25 10.42
N ILE A 33 6.77 -3.22 9.12
CA ILE A 33 5.56 -2.61 8.54
C ILE A 33 4.83 -3.68 7.73
N VAL A 34 3.53 -3.83 7.96
CA VAL A 34 2.67 -4.80 7.29
C VAL A 34 1.58 -4.05 6.55
N PHE A 35 1.56 -4.12 5.22
CA PHE A 35 0.47 -3.57 4.42
C PHE A 35 -0.61 -4.62 4.23
N VAL A 36 -1.86 -4.35 4.60
CA VAL A 36 -2.99 -5.26 4.43
C VAL A 36 -4.02 -4.62 3.50
N ARG A 37 -4.45 -5.34 2.47
CA ARG A 37 -5.57 -4.90 1.63
C ARG A 37 -6.90 -5.18 2.35
N HIS A 38 -7.85 -4.26 2.24
CA HIS A 38 -9.22 -4.44 2.71
C HIS A 38 -9.87 -5.76 2.22
N GLY A 39 -10.85 -6.26 2.99
CA GLY A 39 -11.65 -7.43 2.64
C GLY A 39 -12.54 -7.22 1.42
N GLN A 40 -13.11 -8.31 0.89
CA GLN A 40 -13.96 -8.25 -0.29
C GLN A 40 -15.19 -7.34 -0.11
N THR A 41 -15.48 -6.55 -1.14
CA THR A 41 -16.74 -5.82 -1.33
C THR A 41 -17.51 -6.37 -2.54
N ASP A 42 -18.77 -5.99 -2.72
CA ASP A 42 -19.55 -6.43 -3.88
C ASP A 42 -18.95 -5.92 -5.20
N TYR A 43 -18.34 -4.73 -5.20
CA TYR A 43 -17.62 -4.24 -6.38
C TYR A 43 -16.37 -5.07 -6.72
N ASN A 44 -15.76 -5.75 -5.75
CA ASN A 44 -14.71 -6.74 -6.08
C ASN A 44 -15.30 -7.94 -6.83
N VAL A 45 -16.46 -8.44 -6.40
CA VAL A 45 -17.15 -9.57 -7.03
C VAL A 45 -17.54 -9.20 -8.47
N GLU A 46 -18.09 -8.00 -8.64
CA GLU A 46 -18.52 -7.47 -9.93
C GLU A 46 -17.36 -7.01 -10.83
N ARG A 47 -16.13 -6.98 -10.31
CA ARG A 47 -14.93 -6.47 -10.99
C ARG A 47 -15.09 -5.02 -11.47
N ARG A 48 -15.69 -4.18 -10.63
CA ARG A 48 -15.82 -2.73 -10.84
C ARG A 48 -14.61 -1.98 -10.29
N PHE A 49 -14.20 -0.91 -10.98
CA PHE A 49 -13.24 0.03 -10.42
C PHE A 49 -13.88 0.74 -9.23
N GLN A 50 -13.34 0.53 -8.04
CA GLN A 50 -13.87 1.18 -6.83
C GLN A 50 -13.30 2.58 -6.68
N GLY A 51 -11.98 2.71 -6.76
CA GLY A 51 -11.28 3.95 -6.46
C GLY A 51 -11.78 4.57 -5.15
N MET A 52 -12.20 5.82 -5.18
CA MET A 52 -12.67 6.54 -3.99
C MET A 52 -14.14 6.28 -3.65
N ILE A 53 -14.90 5.55 -4.47
CA ILE A 53 -16.28 5.17 -4.13
C ILE A 53 -16.27 4.33 -2.87
N ASP A 54 -16.95 4.80 -1.84
CA ASP A 54 -17.04 4.07 -0.58
C ASP A 54 -18.06 2.93 -0.68
N ARG A 55 -17.58 1.72 -0.48
CA ARG A 55 -18.37 0.48 -0.49
C ARG A 55 -17.99 -0.33 0.73
N PRO A 56 -18.98 -0.81 1.51
CA PRO A 56 -18.70 -1.59 2.71
C PRO A 56 -18.17 -2.98 2.37
N LEU A 57 -17.61 -3.67 3.36
CA LEU A 57 -17.32 -5.08 3.22
C LEU A 57 -18.60 -5.89 3.03
N ASN A 58 -18.51 -6.93 2.22
CA ASN A 58 -19.54 -7.96 2.18
C ASN A 58 -19.27 -9.03 3.25
N THR A 59 -20.19 -9.98 3.41
CA THR A 59 -20.08 -11.06 4.41
C THR A 59 -18.78 -11.86 4.27
N ARG A 60 -18.30 -12.07 3.04
CA ARG A 60 -17.03 -12.77 2.79
C ARG A 60 -15.84 -11.89 3.21
N GLY A 61 -15.88 -10.60 2.92
CA GLY A 61 -14.84 -9.65 3.31
C GLY A 61 -14.63 -9.57 4.82
N ARG A 62 -15.70 -9.58 5.61
CA ARG A 62 -15.59 -9.61 7.09
C ARG A 62 -14.89 -10.87 7.59
N LYS A 63 -15.29 -12.04 7.09
CA LYS A 63 -14.65 -13.33 7.44
C LYS A 63 -13.18 -13.38 7.00
N GLN A 64 -12.87 -12.82 5.82
CA GLN A 64 -11.49 -12.70 5.35
C GLN A 64 -10.65 -11.83 6.30
N ALA A 65 -11.18 -10.71 6.78
CA ALA A 65 -10.47 -9.80 7.69
C ALA A 65 -10.20 -10.46 9.04
N GLU A 66 -11.20 -11.13 9.63
CA GLU A 66 -11.04 -11.91 10.86
C GLU A 66 -9.96 -12.98 10.69
N ARG A 67 -10.03 -13.77 9.62
CA ARG A 67 -9.08 -14.87 9.37
C ARG A 67 -7.66 -14.36 9.09
N ALA A 68 -7.52 -13.28 8.34
CA ALA A 68 -6.21 -12.65 8.13
C ALA A 68 -5.65 -12.14 9.45
N GLY A 69 -6.48 -11.54 10.31
CA GLY A 69 -6.12 -11.15 11.66
C GLY A 69 -5.60 -12.31 12.49
N GLU A 70 -6.25 -13.47 12.41
CA GLU A 70 -5.83 -14.65 13.17
C GLU A 70 -4.44 -15.15 12.75
N VAL A 71 -4.17 -15.16 11.44
CA VAL A 71 -2.89 -15.61 10.88
C VAL A 71 -1.78 -14.58 11.17
N LEU A 72 -2.08 -13.29 10.98
CA LEU A 72 -1.16 -12.20 11.25
C LEU A 72 -0.80 -12.10 12.73
N ALA A 73 -1.77 -12.18 13.64
CA ALA A 73 -1.53 -12.13 15.08
C ALA A 73 -0.62 -13.27 15.53
N LYS A 74 -0.84 -14.51 15.05
CA LYS A 74 0.06 -15.64 15.34
C LYS A 74 1.48 -15.40 14.85
N ARG A 75 1.66 -14.76 13.69
CA ARG A 75 2.98 -14.48 13.11
C ARG A 75 3.69 -13.33 13.83
N VAL A 76 2.97 -12.26 14.15
CA VAL A 76 3.51 -11.03 14.74
C VAL A 76 3.77 -11.20 16.24
N LEU A 77 2.89 -11.90 16.96
CA LEU A 77 2.97 -12.06 18.41
C LEU A 77 3.80 -13.29 18.86
N SER A 78 4.18 -14.19 17.93
CA SER A 78 4.97 -15.37 18.26
C SER A 78 6.46 -15.06 18.41
N ARG A 79 7.03 -15.47 19.55
CA ARG A 79 8.45 -15.30 19.91
C ARG A 79 9.46 -16.02 18.99
N SER A 80 9.03 -16.95 18.13
CA SER A 80 9.94 -17.84 17.36
C SER A 80 9.96 -17.60 15.84
N ALA A 81 9.22 -16.61 15.32
CA ALA A 81 8.94 -16.53 13.88
C ALA A 81 9.92 -15.66 13.06
N GLN A 82 11.08 -15.28 13.60
CA GLN A 82 12.01 -14.39 12.89
C GLN A 82 13.14 -15.14 12.19
N VAL A 83 12.89 -15.56 10.94
CA VAL A 83 13.97 -15.91 10.01
C VAL A 83 14.59 -14.61 9.49
N GLY A 84 15.88 -14.40 9.78
CA GLY A 84 16.67 -13.32 9.16
C GLY A 84 16.61 -11.94 9.83
N VAL A 85 16.12 -11.85 11.07
CA VAL A 85 16.27 -10.67 11.95
C VAL A 85 17.28 -11.02 13.03
N SER A 86 18.18 -10.09 13.37
CA SER A 86 19.16 -10.28 14.44
C SER A 86 18.45 -10.63 15.76
N VAL A 87 18.97 -11.63 16.47
CA VAL A 87 18.49 -12.20 17.74
C VAL A 87 18.29 -11.15 18.85
N ALA A 88 18.74 -9.92 18.66
CA ALA A 88 18.55 -8.79 19.56
C ALA A 88 17.17 -8.11 19.47
N SER A 89 16.37 -8.35 18.41
CA SER A 89 15.02 -7.75 18.28
C SER A 89 13.99 -8.64 18.99
N GLN A 90 13.84 -8.46 20.31
CA GLN A 90 12.68 -9.01 21.02
C GLN A 90 11.42 -8.40 20.39
N THR A 91 10.59 -9.22 19.74
CA THR A 91 9.28 -8.78 19.26
C THR A 91 8.41 -8.48 20.48
N SER A 92 8.07 -7.21 20.67
CA SER A 92 7.00 -6.84 21.59
C SER A 92 5.66 -7.32 21.04
N ASN A 93 4.66 -7.42 21.91
CA ASN A 93 3.28 -7.63 21.51
C ASN A 93 2.61 -6.32 21.05
N LYS A 94 3.36 -5.22 20.86
CA LYS A 94 2.83 -3.92 20.48
C LYS A 94 2.55 -3.84 18.98
N VAL A 95 1.36 -3.38 18.66
CA VAL A 95 0.87 -3.21 17.29
C VAL A 95 0.22 -1.84 17.16
N VAL A 96 0.64 -1.08 16.16
CA VAL A 96 0.00 0.18 15.78
C VAL A 96 -0.71 -0.05 14.46
N ILE A 97 -2.02 0.19 14.40
CA ILE A 97 -2.81 0.02 13.18
C ILE A 97 -3.18 1.40 12.64
N VAL A 98 -2.76 1.70 11.42
CA VAL A 98 -3.19 2.88 10.65
C VAL A 98 -4.01 2.44 9.43
N CYS A 99 -5.03 3.20 9.05
CA CYS A 99 -5.93 2.79 7.97
C CYS A 99 -6.46 3.95 7.12
N SER A 100 -6.88 3.60 5.90
CA SER A 100 -7.66 4.49 5.04
C SER A 100 -9.02 4.82 5.67
N PRO A 101 -9.58 6.02 5.41
CA PRO A 101 -10.91 6.42 5.89
C PRO A 101 -12.07 5.65 5.24
N LEU A 102 -11.90 5.12 4.02
CA LEU A 102 -12.97 4.39 3.31
C LEU A 102 -13.43 3.16 4.12
N SER A 103 -14.74 3.01 4.26
CA SER A 103 -15.40 2.04 5.16
C SER A 103 -14.85 0.62 5.05
N ARG A 104 -14.60 0.10 3.84
CA ARG A 104 -14.00 -1.22 3.64
C ARG A 104 -12.63 -1.39 4.32
N ALA A 105 -11.80 -0.36 4.32
CA ALA A 105 -10.47 -0.41 4.92
C ALA A 105 -10.53 -0.20 6.43
N SER A 106 -11.31 0.77 6.91
CA SER A 106 -11.49 1.02 8.34
C SER A 106 -12.18 -0.17 9.04
N GLU A 107 -13.24 -0.73 8.46
CA GLU A 107 -13.90 -1.94 8.97
C GLU A 107 -12.94 -3.15 9.00
N THR A 108 -12.10 -3.31 7.96
CA THR A 108 -11.04 -4.35 7.97
C THR A 108 -10.07 -4.13 9.12
N ALA A 109 -9.65 -2.88 9.35
CA ALA A 109 -8.71 -2.52 10.41
C ALA A 109 -9.29 -2.77 11.81
N GLU A 110 -10.58 -2.48 12.01
CA GLU A 110 -11.30 -2.74 13.26
C GLU A 110 -11.35 -4.24 13.57
N LEU A 111 -11.68 -5.06 12.58
CA LEU A 111 -11.72 -6.53 12.72
C LEU A 111 -10.32 -7.09 13.05
N LEU A 112 -9.28 -6.61 12.35
CA LEU A 112 -7.90 -6.96 12.67
C LEU A 112 -7.54 -6.57 14.11
N ALA A 113 -7.84 -5.33 14.53
CA ALA A 113 -7.56 -4.85 15.87
C ALA A 113 -8.23 -5.72 16.94
N GLY A 114 -9.50 -6.09 16.73
CA GLY A 114 -10.23 -6.99 17.62
C GLY A 114 -9.55 -8.35 17.77
N VAL A 115 -9.12 -8.97 16.67
CA VAL A 115 -8.42 -10.25 16.69
C VAL A 115 -7.07 -10.16 17.38
N PHE A 116 -6.28 -9.12 17.11
CA PHE A 116 -4.98 -8.91 17.76
C PHE A 116 -5.13 -8.73 19.27
N ARG A 117 -6.10 -7.93 19.73
CA ARG A 117 -6.40 -7.77 21.17
C ARG A 117 -6.81 -9.09 21.81
N ALA A 118 -7.68 -9.85 21.15
CA ALA A 118 -8.11 -11.16 21.63
C ALA A 118 -6.95 -12.18 21.77
N GLN A 119 -5.86 -12.00 21.01
CA GLN A 119 -4.65 -12.83 21.09
C GLN A 119 -3.55 -12.23 21.98
N GLY A 120 -3.84 -11.19 22.76
CA GLY A 120 -2.91 -10.59 23.72
C GLY A 120 -1.97 -9.53 23.13
N GLY A 121 -2.27 -9.02 21.93
CA GLY A 121 -1.61 -7.85 21.36
C GLY A 121 -1.98 -6.58 22.12
N ASP A 122 -0.97 -5.73 22.38
CA ASP A 122 -1.14 -4.35 22.84
C ASP A 122 -1.36 -3.47 21.61
N VAL A 123 -2.64 -3.17 21.30
CA VAL A 123 -3.04 -2.59 20.01
C VAL A 123 -3.46 -1.13 20.16
N GLU A 124 -2.70 -0.24 19.55
CA GLU A 124 -3.05 1.15 19.29
C GLU A 124 -3.77 1.28 17.93
N GLY A 125 -4.89 2.01 17.90
CA GLY A 125 -5.70 2.22 16.70
C GLY A 125 -6.91 1.28 16.54
N PRO A 126 -7.58 1.30 15.37
CA PRO A 126 -7.13 1.92 14.12
C PRO A 126 -7.05 3.46 14.16
N ILE A 127 -5.96 4.01 13.63
CA ILE A 127 -5.77 5.45 13.43
C ILE A 127 -6.04 5.76 11.95
N VAL A 128 -6.95 6.67 11.67
CA VAL A 128 -7.33 7.01 10.28
C VAL A 128 -6.34 8.00 9.68
N ASP A 129 -5.91 7.76 8.45
CA ASP A 129 -5.07 8.65 7.65
C ASP A 129 -5.60 8.76 6.21
N GLU A 130 -5.98 9.98 5.81
CA GLU A 130 -6.53 10.30 4.48
C GLU A 130 -5.57 9.93 3.34
N ARG A 131 -4.26 9.99 3.58
CA ARG A 131 -3.25 9.67 2.56
C ARG A 131 -3.24 8.19 2.18
N LEU A 132 -3.94 7.32 2.91
CA LEU A 132 -4.03 5.89 2.63
C LEU A 132 -5.22 5.51 1.72
N ILE A 133 -6.03 6.48 1.28
CA ILE A 133 -7.16 6.25 0.37
C ILE A 133 -6.74 5.52 -0.92
N GLU A 134 -7.67 4.80 -1.57
CA GLU A 134 -7.37 4.14 -2.85
C GLU A 134 -6.98 5.15 -3.93
N ARG A 135 -6.28 4.69 -4.97
CA ARG A 135 -6.05 5.47 -6.19
C ARG A 135 -7.39 5.92 -6.78
N ASN A 136 -7.53 7.20 -7.07
CA ASN A 136 -8.66 7.71 -7.83
C ASN A 136 -8.60 7.18 -9.28
N TYR A 137 -9.67 6.53 -9.74
CA TYR A 137 -9.78 6.00 -11.11
C TYR A 137 -10.62 6.88 -12.05
N GLY A 138 -10.99 8.08 -11.58
CA GLY A 138 -11.67 9.11 -12.35
C GLY A 138 -12.91 8.59 -13.08
N LEU A 139 -12.93 8.74 -14.39
CA LEU A 139 -14.08 8.35 -15.23
C LEU A 139 -14.40 6.84 -15.20
N PHE A 140 -13.49 6.00 -14.72
CA PHE A 140 -13.70 4.56 -14.66
C PHE A 140 -14.38 4.09 -13.37
N GLU A 141 -14.41 4.92 -12.31
CA GLU A 141 -15.03 4.53 -11.05
C GLU A 141 -16.50 4.12 -11.20
N GLY A 142 -16.86 3.01 -10.56
CA GLY A 142 -18.18 2.40 -10.65
C GLY A 142 -18.41 1.56 -11.89
N LEU A 143 -17.55 1.63 -12.92
CA LEU A 143 -17.67 0.83 -14.13
C LEU A 143 -16.92 -0.50 -13.99
N THR A 144 -17.43 -1.53 -14.64
CA THR A 144 -16.63 -2.68 -15.03
C THR A 144 -15.75 -2.31 -16.21
N LEU A 145 -14.69 -3.06 -16.44
CA LEU A 145 -13.83 -2.84 -17.60
C LEU A 145 -14.59 -2.88 -18.95
N PRO A 146 -15.50 -3.84 -19.22
CA PRO A 146 -16.31 -3.82 -20.44
C PRO A 146 -17.13 -2.55 -20.60
N GLU A 147 -17.82 -2.10 -19.54
CA GLU A 147 -18.61 -0.86 -19.56
C GLU A 147 -17.71 0.37 -19.79
N ALA A 148 -16.53 0.41 -19.16
CA ALA A 148 -15.56 1.49 -19.38
C ALA A 148 -15.04 1.51 -20.82
N ARG A 149 -14.80 0.33 -21.42
CA ARG A 149 -14.36 0.22 -22.82
C ARG A 149 -15.44 0.62 -23.81
N GLU A 150 -16.70 0.30 -23.52
CA GLU A 150 -17.84 0.75 -24.32
C GLU A 150 -17.97 2.28 -24.29
N LYS A 151 -17.81 2.88 -23.11
CA LYS A 151 -18.03 4.32 -22.91
C LYS A 151 -16.82 5.19 -23.29
N TYR A 152 -15.60 4.68 -23.09
CA TYR A 152 -14.35 5.42 -23.21
C TYR A 152 -13.23 4.55 -23.84
N PRO A 153 -13.40 4.05 -25.08
CA PRO A 153 -12.48 3.08 -25.68
C PRO A 153 -11.03 3.58 -25.72
N ASP A 154 -10.81 4.81 -26.21
CA ASP A 154 -9.48 5.39 -26.37
C ASP A 154 -8.78 5.59 -25.02
N LEU A 155 -9.52 6.03 -23.99
CA LEU A 155 -8.98 6.22 -22.64
C LEU A 155 -8.61 4.90 -21.98
N VAL A 156 -9.42 3.85 -22.18
CA VAL A 156 -9.13 2.51 -21.66
C VAL A 156 -7.88 1.93 -22.32
N ASP A 157 -7.71 2.13 -23.63
CA ASP A 157 -6.56 1.62 -24.34
C ASP A 157 -5.27 2.39 -23.97
N ALA A 158 -5.34 3.71 -23.78
CA ALA A 158 -4.24 4.49 -23.23
C ALA A 158 -3.87 4.03 -21.81
N TRP A 159 -4.86 3.91 -20.92
CA TRP A 159 -4.63 3.44 -19.55
C TRP A 159 -4.05 2.02 -19.49
N ARG A 160 -4.44 1.12 -20.39
CA ARG A 160 -3.91 -0.26 -20.41
C ARG A 160 -2.44 -0.36 -20.80
N GLN A 161 -1.90 0.64 -21.50
CA GLN A 161 -0.50 0.61 -21.92
C GLN A 161 0.46 0.93 -20.78
N THR A 162 0.07 1.85 -19.90
CA THR A 162 0.98 2.42 -18.89
C THR A 162 0.44 2.34 -17.45
N GLY A 163 -0.85 2.04 -17.29
CA GLY A 163 -1.56 2.20 -16.03
C GLY A 163 -1.92 3.66 -15.71
N GLU A 164 -1.59 4.62 -16.58
CA GLU A 164 -1.75 6.07 -16.37
C GLU A 164 -2.73 6.67 -17.39
N SER A 165 -3.54 7.64 -16.96
CA SER A 165 -4.38 8.42 -17.87
C SER A 165 -4.85 9.72 -17.21
N GLY A 166 -4.22 10.83 -17.58
CA GLY A 166 -4.63 12.17 -17.12
C GLY A 166 -5.99 12.59 -17.67
N GLU A 167 -6.31 12.23 -18.92
CA GLU A 167 -7.60 12.54 -19.56
C GLU A 167 -8.78 11.82 -18.91
N ALA A 168 -8.56 10.61 -18.38
CA ALA A 168 -9.55 9.90 -17.58
C ALA A 168 -9.62 10.39 -16.12
N SER A 169 -8.84 11.41 -15.75
CA SER A 169 -8.67 11.91 -14.38
C SER A 169 -8.21 10.84 -13.38
N ILE A 170 -7.40 9.88 -13.84
CA ILE A 170 -6.80 8.88 -12.96
C ILE A 170 -5.63 9.54 -12.22
N GLU A 171 -5.61 9.39 -10.89
CA GLU A 171 -4.52 9.93 -10.05
C GLU A 171 -3.19 9.30 -10.47
N PRO A 172 -2.12 10.09 -10.69
CA PRO A 172 -0.81 9.56 -11.10
C PRO A 172 -0.21 8.58 -10.09
N SER A 173 0.46 7.52 -10.59
CA SER A 173 1.01 6.47 -9.71
C SER A 173 2.11 6.95 -8.76
N ASP A 174 2.91 7.94 -9.15
CA ASP A 174 3.93 8.59 -8.30
C ASP A 174 3.31 9.40 -7.16
N VAL A 175 2.22 10.13 -7.42
CA VAL A 175 1.45 10.86 -6.41
C VAL A 175 0.87 9.90 -5.37
N VAL A 176 0.23 8.81 -5.81
CA VAL A 176 -0.26 7.75 -4.91
C VAL A 176 0.88 7.15 -4.10
N GLY A 177 1.99 6.83 -4.78
CA GLY A 177 3.16 6.23 -4.17
C GLY A 177 3.75 7.09 -3.05
N ALA A 178 3.94 8.39 -3.32
CA ALA A 178 4.47 9.34 -2.37
C ALA A 178 3.57 9.48 -1.13
N ARG A 179 2.26 9.73 -1.30
CA ARG A 179 1.36 9.93 -0.16
C ARG A 179 1.25 8.69 0.74
N VAL A 180 1.24 7.48 0.16
CA VAL A 180 1.18 6.24 0.93
C VAL A 180 2.51 5.96 1.64
N ARG A 181 3.65 6.20 0.97
CA ARG A 181 4.97 6.10 1.60
C ARG A 181 5.06 7.04 2.80
N ASP A 182 4.69 8.30 2.62
CA ASP A 182 4.84 9.33 3.65
C ASP A 182 3.99 9.00 4.89
N ALA A 183 2.72 8.61 4.69
CA ALA A 183 1.86 8.14 5.79
C ALA A 183 2.45 6.92 6.50
N THR A 184 2.98 5.97 5.72
CA THR A 184 3.54 4.73 6.25
C THR A 184 4.80 4.97 7.08
N PHE A 185 5.74 5.76 6.57
CA PHE A 185 7.00 6.06 7.27
C PHE A 185 6.77 7.01 8.44
N GLU A 186 5.81 7.93 8.36
CA GLU A 186 5.40 8.72 9.51
C GLU A 186 4.86 7.83 10.64
N ALA A 187 3.93 6.92 10.35
CA ALA A 187 3.41 5.97 11.32
C ALA A 187 4.53 5.08 11.91
N ALA A 188 5.44 4.59 11.07
CA ALA A 188 6.58 3.80 11.53
C ALA A 188 7.54 4.57 12.43
N ARG A 189 7.81 5.84 12.14
CA ARG A 189 8.68 6.71 12.96
C ARG A 189 8.04 7.07 14.31
N GLN A 190 6.71 7.24 14.35
CA GLN A 190 5.98 7.58 15.57
C GLN A 190 5.74 6.36 16.47
N ALA A 191 5.73 5.15 15.89
CA ALA A 191 5.56 3.91 16.65
C ALA A 191 6.80 3.54 17.48
N PRO A 192 6.64 2.83 18.62
CA PRO A 192 7.74 2.27 19.37
C PRO A 192 8.66 1.39 18.51
N SER A 193 9.96 1.38 18.80
CA SER A 193 10.95 0.64 18.01
C SER A 193 10.71 -0.87 17.97
N ASP A 194 10.09 -1.42 19.01
CA ASP A 194 9.74 -2.83 19.13
C ASP A 194 8.34 -3.16 18.59
N ALA A 195 7.60 -2.18 18.06
CA ALA A 195 6.25 -2.36 17.54
C ALA A 195 6.23 -2.86 16.08
N THR A 196 5.10 -3.47 15.71
CA THR A 196 4.71 -3.70 14.32
C THR A 196 3.67 -2.67 13.90
N VAL A 197 3.93 -1.95 12.81
CA VAL A 197 2.90 -1.09 12.19
C VAL A 197 2.12 -1.89 11.15
N ILE A 198 0.81 -1.87 11.23
CA ILE A 198 -0.10 -2.45 10.23
C ILE A 198 -0.80 -1.31 9.50
N VAL A 199 -0.59 -1.23 8.19
CA VAL A 199 -1.20 -0.25 7.28
C VAL A 199 -2.33 -0.93 6.51
N VAL A 200 -3.59 -0.60 6.82
CA VAL A 200 -4.76 -1.18 6.17
C VAL A 200 -5.29 -0.23 5.09
N ALA A 201 -5.15 -0.64 3.84
CA ALA A 201 -5.46 0.21 2.69
C ALA A 201 -5.97 -0.62 1.50
N HIS A 202 -5.61 -0.24 0.28
CA HIS A 202 -6.22 -0.73 -0.94
C HIS A 202 -5.18 -1.29 -1.91
N GLY A 203 -5.61 -2.17 -2.82
CA GLY A 203 -4.69 -2.95 -3.64
C GLY A 203 -3.78 -2.07 -4.50
N ALA A 204 -4.34 -1.01 -5.07
CA ALA A 204 -3.62 -0.11 -5.94
C ALA A 204 -2.74 0.86 -5.13
N ALA A 205 -3.29 1.49 -4.09
CA ALA A 205 -2.56 2.36 -3.18
C ALA A 205 -1.35 1.65 -2.53
N ILE A 206 -1.55 0.44 -2.01
CA ILE A 206 -0.48 -0.35 -1.38
C ILE A 206 0.62 -0.67 -2.39
N LEU A 207 0.27 -1.08 -3.61
CA LEU A 207 1.29 -1.44 -4.61
C LEU A 207 2.23 -0.27 -4.91
N ARG A 208 1.69 0.92 -5.18
CA ARG A 208 2.52 2.10 -5.52
C ARG A 208 3.27 2.60 -4.30
N GLY A 209 2.63 2.60 -3.13
CA GLY A 209 3.29 2.93 -1.87
C GLY A 209 4.46 2.00 -1.59
N LEU A 210 4.27 0.69 -1.76
CA LEU A 210 5.31 -0.32 -1.54
C LEU A 210 6.50 -0.16 -2.49
N ILE A 211 6.24 0.06 -3.78
CA ILE A 211 7.28 0.34 -4.78
C ILE A 211 8.07 1.59 -4.38
N THR A 212 7.37 2.66 -3.99
CA THR A 212 8.00 3.92 -3.57
C THR A 212 8.78 3.78 -2.26
N CYS A 213 8.29 3.00 -1.29
CA CYS A 213 9.00 2.68 -0.05
C CYS A 213 10.32 1.92 -0.30
N MET A 214 10.43 1.18 -1.41
CA MET A 214 11.66 0.50 -1.82
C MET A 214 12.61 1.39 -2.63
N GLY A 215 12.28 2.67 -2.82
CA GLY A 215 13.08 3.61 -3.62
C GLY A 215 12.96 3.40 -5.13
N LEU A 216 11.89 2.72 -5.59
CA LEU A 216 11.61 2.51 -7.00
C LEU A 216 10.54 3.50 -7.50
N ASN A 217 10.58 3.81 -8.80
CA ASN A 217 9.60 4.69 -9.43
C ASN A 217 8.33 3.90 -9.82
N PRO A 218 7.15 4.18 -9.24
CA PRO A 218 5.90 3.47 -9.57
C PRO A 218 5.33 3.82 -10.95
N LEU A 219 5.90 4.79 -11.68
CA LEU A 219 5.58 5.04 -13.09
C LEU A 219 6.33 4.10 -14.04
N GLU A 220 7.42 3.48 -13.59
CA GLU A 220 8.32 2.68 -14.44
C GLU A 220 8.34 1.20 -14.04
N PHE A 221 8.06 0.88 -12.78
CA PHE A 221 8.17 -0.47 -12.25
C PHE A 221 6.81 -1.19 -12.22
N ASP A 222 6.67 -2.28 -12.98
CA ASP A 222 5.43 -3.05 -13.14
C ASP A 222 5.53 -4.55 -12.79
N ALA A 223 6.68 -5.00 -12.28
CA ALA A 223 6.96 -6.43 -12.02
C ALA A 223 6.29 -7.01 -10.75
N MET A 224 5.34 -6.28 -10.14
CA MET A 224 4.62 -6.70 -8.94
C MET A 224 3.11 -6.59 -9.13
N ARG A 225 2.40 -7.70 -8.86
CA ARG A 225 0.93 -7.69 -8.83
C ARG A 225 0.41 -7.02 -7.56
N GLY A 226 -0.76 -6.39 -7.62
CA GLY A 226 -1.47 -5.89 -6.44
C GLY A 226 -1.90 -7.01 -5.48
N LEU A 227 -2.17 -6.64 -4.23
CA LEU A 227 -2.56 -7.59 -3.16
C LEU A 227 -3.97 -8.14 -3.40
N ASP A 228 -4.21 -9.41 -3.06
CA ASP A 228 -5.57 -9.96 -3.01
C ASP A 228 -6.31 -9.47 -1.73
N ASN A 229 -7.64 -9.62 -1.66
CA ASN A 229 -8.41 -9.15 -0.49
C ASN A 229 -7.91 -9.83 0.81
N CYS A 230 -7.63 -9.03 1.84
CA CYS A 230 -7.04 -9.47 3.12
C CYS A 230 -5.70 -10.24 3.00
N HIS A 231 -5.02 -10.12 1.86
CA HIS A 231 -3.61 -10.46 1.78
C HIS A 231 -2.76 -9.28 2.25
N TRP A 232 -1.49 -9.56 2.55
CA TRP A 232 -0.55 -8.58 3.06
C TRP A 232 0.84 -8.69 2.45
N SER A 233 1.60 -7.62 2.62
CA SER A 233 3.03 -7.55 2.30
C SER A 233 3.79 -6.99 3.48
N GLU A 234 5.05 -7.39 3.65
CA GLU A 234 5.85 -7.05 4.82
C GLU A 234 7.14 -6.35 4.41
N LEU A 235 7.37 -5.17 4.98
CA LEU A 235 8.67 -4.53 5.02
C LEU A 235 9.31 -4.76 6.38
N VAL A 236 10.59 -5.12 6.39
CA VAL A 236 11.38 -5.26 7.62
C VAL A 236 12.60 -4.36 7.54
N ARG A 237 12.94 -3.73 8.66
CA ARG A 237 14.12 -2.87 8.75
C ARG A 237 15.41 -3.70 8.58
N VAL A 238 16.39 -3.14 7.88
CA VAL A 238 17.71 -3.69 7.59
C VAL A 238 18.75 -2.63 7.93
N GLY A 239 19.76 -3.01 8.72
CA GLY A 239 20.85 -2.11 9.13
C GLY A 239 21.06 -2.12 10.65
N GLY A 240 22.32 -2.20 11.07
CA GLY A 240 22.76 -2.29 12.48
C GLY A 240 23.81 -3.37 12.78
N GLY A 241 24.17 -4.25 11.84
CA GLY A 241 25.20 -5.27 12.10
C GLY A 241 25.74 -6.00 10.86
N GLY A 242 27.06 -5.97 10.69
CA GLY A 242 27.81 -7.10 10.13
C GLY A 242 28.68 -6.87 8.88
N SER A 243 28.51 -5.81 8.09
CA SER A 243 29.31 -5.66 6.86
C SER A 243 29.68 -4.22 6.51
N GLY A 244 30.15 -3.43 7.49
CA GLY A 244 30.96 -2.21 7.25
C GLY A 244 30.35 -1.07 6.42
N ALA A 245 29.15 -1.22 5.85
CA ALA A 245 28.42 -0.17 5.17
C ALA A 245 27.53 0.55 6.19
N SER A 246 27.94 1.75 6.58
CA SER A 246 27.19 2.71 7.40
C SER A 246 26.03 3.35 6.64
N GLY A 247 25.23 2.53 5.94
CA GLY A 247 24.03 2.98 5.25
C GLY A 247 22.92 3.32 6.25
N ALA A 248 22.17 4.37 5.93
CA ALA A 248 20.90 4.73 6.57
C ALA A 248 19.99 3.48 6.75
N PRO A 249 19.36 3.25 7.92
CA PRO A 249 18.47 2.11 8.13
C PRO A 249 17.41 2.01 7.02
N SER A 250 17.47 0.96 6.21
CA SER A 250 16.58 0.77 5.05
C SER A 250 15.51 -0.26 5.36
N PHE A 251 14.36 -0.20 4.68
CA PHE A 251 13.38 -1.29 4.70
C PHE A 251 13.61 -2.21 3.50
N ARG A 252 13.55 -3.53 3.71
CA ARG A 252 13.48 -4.52 2.63
C ARG A 252 12.11 -5.19 2.59
N LEU A 253 11.68 -5.55 1.38
CA LEU A 253 10.53 -6.42 1.18
C LEU A 253 10.85 -7.84 1.64
N ALA A 254 10.18 -8.30 2.70
CA ALA A 254 10.35 -9.64 3.27
C ALA A 254 9.30 -10.63 2.74
N ALA A 255 8.11 -10.14 2.39
CA ALA A 255 7.03 -10.96 1.86
C ALA A 255 6.06 -10.09 1.04
N HIS A 256 5.47 -10.67 -0.01
CA HIS A 256 4.51 -9.97 -0.86
C HIS A 256 3.27 -10.82 -1.12
N ASN A 257 2.11 -10.21 -0.94
CA ASN A 257 0.79 -10.78 -1.24
C ASN A 257 0.54 -12.16 -0.61
N ILE A 258 0.91 -12.29 0.67
CA ILE A 258 0.68 -13.48 1.49
C ILE A 258 -0.72 -13.38 2.10
N GLY A 259 -1.45 -14.48 2.15
CA GLY A 259 -2.79 -14.49 2.71
C GLY A 259 -3.39 -15.88 2.80
N TYR A 260 -4.54 -15.94 3.47
CA TYR A 260 -5.32 -17.17 3.55
C TYR A 260 -6.06 -17.38 2.23
N ARG A 261 -5.66 -18.42 1.50
CA ARG A 261 -6.39 -18.96 0.35
C ARG A 261 -7.26 -20.11 0.81
N GLU A 262 -8.58 -19.99 0.63
CA GLU A 262 -9.53 -21.08 0.90
C GLU A 262 -9.30 -22.29 -0.03
N ASP A 263 -8.53 -22.11 -1.10
CA ASP A 263 -8.22 -23.05 -2.16
C ASP A 263 -6.88 -23.81 -2.02
N LEU A 264 -6.18 -23.72 -0.87
CA LEU A 264 -4.95 -24.50 -0.64
C LEU A 264 -5.10 -25.52 0.49
N LEU A 265 -5.90 -26.56 0.22
CA LEU A 265 -5.66 -27.90 0.76
C LEU A 265 -4.99 -28.74 -0.34
N GLY A 266 -3.65 -28.72 -0.37
CA GLY A 266 -2.83 -29.73 -1.06
C GLY A 266 -2.14 -29.28 -2.36
N ALA A 267 -0.81 -29.21 -2.27
CA ALA A 267 0.21 -29.22 -3.33
C ALA A 267 0.20 -28.09 -4.37
#